data_AF-A0A2V8JCQ5-F1
#
_entry.id   AF-A0A2V8JCQ5-F1
#
_cell.length_a   1.000
_cell.length_b   1.000
_cell.length_c   1.000
_cell.angle_alpha   90.00
_cell.angle_beta   90.00
_cell.angle_gamma   90.00
#
_symmetry.space_group_name_H-M   'P 1'
#
loop_
_entity.id
_entity.type
_entity.pdbx_description
1 polymer ?
#
loop_
_entity_poly.entity_id
_entity_poly.type
_entity_poly.pdbx_seq_one_letter_code
_entity_poly.pdbx_strand_id
1 'polypeptide(L)'
;MRMIRAIIRPDREAQVINALECTGIVSLTKMDVFGRGQQRGVQVGNTVYTELPKIMFTIVVEEAKLDAALAAIQTGARTGQHGDGKIFISPVDTVYTVRTGQRHQE
;
A
#
# COMPACT_ATOMS: atom_id res chain seq x y z
N MET A 1 10.09 -14.10 -0.76
CA MET A 1 8.90 -13.27 -0.49
C MET A 1 9.28 -11.80 -0.48
N ARG A 2 8.32 -10.91 -0.76
CA ARG A 2 8.48 -9.46 -0.73
C ARG A 2 7.40 -8.82 0.12
N MET A 3 7.79 -7.80 0.88
CA MET A 3 6.85 -6.89 1.54
C MET A 3 6.68 -5.65 0.67
N ILE A 4 5.44 -5.37 0.31
CA ILE A 4 4.99 -4.18 -0.39
C ILE A 4 4.41 -3.23 0.65
N ARG A 5 4.94 -2.00 0.70
CA ARG A 5 4.38 -0.87 1.46
C ARG A 5 3.87 0.16 0.47
N ALA A 6 2.56 0.18 0.26
CA ALA A 6 1.91 1.11 -0.65
C ALA A 6 1.27 2.26 0.14
N ILE A 7 1.81 3.47 -0.02
CA ILE A 7 1.22 4.68 0.55
C ILE A 7 0.41 5.34 -0.55
N ILE A 8 -0.90 5.45 -0.36
CA ILE A 8 -1.85 5.92 -1.38
C ILE A 8 -2.79 7.00 -0.84
N ARG A 9 -3.60 7.58 -1.72
CA ARG A 9 -4.69 8.48 -1.30
C ARG A 9 -5.79 7.72 -0.56
N PRO A 10 -6.42 8.33 0.46
CA PRO A 10 -7.52 7.69 1.18
C PRO A 10 -8.73 7.33 0.29
N ASP A 11 -9.07 8.17 -0.70
CA ASP A 11 -10.20 7.95 -1.62
C ASP A 11 -10.01 6.77 -2.59
N ARG A 12 -8.81 6.16 -2.60
CA ARG A 12 -8.44 5.04 -3.47
C ARG A 12 -8.38 3.69 -2.77
N GLU A 13 -8.69 3.65 -1.47
CA GLU A 13 -8.71 2.43 -0.67
C GLU A 13 -9.50 1.29 -1.34
N ALA A 14 -10.78 1.54 -1.62
CA ALA A 14 -11.68 0.50 -2.12
C ALA A 14 -11.24 -0.05 -3.48
N GLN A 15 -10.78 0.82 -4.38
CA GLN A 15 -10.32 0.44 -5.71
C GLN A 15 -9.05 -0.42 -5.66
N VAL A 16 -8.13 -0.13 -4.74
CA VAL A 16 -6.92 -0.94 -4.54
C VAL A 16 -7.26 -2.30 -3.95
N ILE A 17 -8.14 -2.36 -2.95
CA ILE A 17 -8.60 -3.63 -2.34
C ILE A 17 -9.25 -4.52 -3.41
N ASN A 18 -10.21 -3.98 -4.17
CA ASN A 18 -10.90 -4.74 -5.21
C ASN A 18 -9.93 -5.22 -6.31
N ALA A 19 -8.96 -4.38 -6.72
CA ALA A 19 -7.97 -4.77 -7.72
C ALA A 19 -7.06 -5.90 -7.22
N LEU A 20 -6.65 -5.88 -5.94
CA LEU A 20 -5.86 -6.95 -5.33
C LEU A 20 -6.66 -8.25 -5.23
N GLU A 21 -7.93 -8.19 -4.86
CA GLU A 21 -8.82 -9.36 -4.79
C GLU A 21 -8.95 -10.05 -6.16
N CYS A 22 -9.06 -9.29 -7.26
CA CYS A 22 -9.09 -9.86 -8.62
C CYS A 22 -7.80 -10.62 -9.00
N THR A 23 -6.69 -10.38 -8.30
CA THR A 23 -5.43 -11.12 -8.48
C THR A 23 -5.27 -12.31 -7.53
N GLY A 24 -6.27 -12.58 -6.69
CA GLY A 24 -6.21 -13.62 -5.65
C GLY A 24 -5.40 -13.21 -4.42
N ILE A 25 -5.05 -11.93 -4.27
CA ILE A 25 -4.33 -11.39 -3.11
C ILE A 25 -5.36 -10.77 -2.17
N VAL A 26 -5.72 -11.52 -1.12
CA VAL A 26 -6.74 -11.11 -0.15
C VAL A 26 -6.17 -10.57 1.17
N SER A 27 -4.91 -10.89 1.47
CA SER A 27 -4.29 -10.53 2.75
C SER A 27 -3.57 -9.19 2.65
N LEU A 28 -4.02 -8.21 3.44
CA LEU A 28 -3.37 -6.92 3.61
C LEU A 28 -3.52 -6.42 5.04
N THR A 29 -2.61 -5.55 5.47
CA THR A 29 -2.75 -4.75 6.69
C THR A 29 -2.80 -3.28 6.31
N LYS A 30 -3.72 -2.52 6.91
CA LYS A 30 -3.90 -1.08 6.67
C LYS A 30 -3.49 -0.26 7.89
N MET A 31 -2.89 0.90 7.65
CA MET A 31 -2.61 1.91 8.66
C MET A 31 -2.86 3.32 8.11
N ASP A 32 -3.50 4.17 8.89
CA ASP A 32 -3.60 5.61 8.59
C ASP A 32 -2.28 6.28 8.90
N VAL A 33 -1.74 7.03 7.94
CA VAL A 33 -0.45 7.71 8.06
C VAL A 33 -0.56 9.15 7.56
N PHE A 34 0.37 10.00 7.99
CA PHE A 34 0.54 11.35 7.44
C PHE A 34 1.82 11.40 6.62
N GLY A 35 1.79 12.14 5.51
CA GLY A 35 2.93 12.26 4.64
C GLY A 35 3.00 13.58 3.92
N ARG A 36 4.22 13.98 3.59
CA ARG A 36 4.52 15.14 2.75
C ARG A 36 5.37 14.72 1.57
N GLY A 37 5.08 15.28 0.41
CA GLY A 37 5.85 15.09 -0.81
C GLY A 37 5.90 16.37 -1.62
N GLN A 38 6.05 16.24 -2.95
CA GLN A 38 6.08 17.38 -3.88
C GLN A 38 4.82 18.27 -3.80
N GLN A 39 3.71 17.73 -3.27
CA GLN A 39 2.46 18.47 -3.05
C GLN A 39 2.58 19.60 -2.00
N ARG A 40 3.72 19.76 -1.31
CA ARG A 40 4.12 20.87 -0.40
C ARG A 40 3.19 21.26 0.76
N GLY A 41 2.03 20.63 0.92
CA GLY A 41 1.05 20.90 1.97
C GLY A 41 -0.19 21.59 1.40
N VAL A 42 -1.24 21.76 2.21
CA VAL A 42 -2.46 22.47 1.82
C VAL A 42 -2.74 23.57 2.82
N GLN A 43 -3.04 24.77 2.34
CA GLN A 43 -3.55 25.84 3.17
C GLN A 43 -5.08 25.78 3.18
N VAL A 44 -5.68 25.67 4.37
CA VAL A 44 -7.12 25.71 4.56
C VAL A 44 -7.41 26.86 5.53
N GLY A 45 -7.97 27.96 5.01
CA GLY A 45 -8.14 29.20 5.77
C GLY A 45 -6.80 29.75 6.26
N ASN A 46 -6.68 29.92 7.58
CA ASN A 46 -5.46 30.43 8.24
C ASN A 46 -4.48 29.31 8.65
N THR A 47 -4.82 28.04 8.43
CA THR A 47 -4.00 26.90 8.85
C THR A 47 -3.25 26.31 7.66
N VAL A 48 -1.94 26.12 7.82
CA VAL A 48 -1.10 25.43 6.84
C VAL A 48 -0.90 23.99 7.31
N TYR A 49 -1.50 23.04 6.60
CA TYR A 49 -1.26 21.62 6.80
C TYR A 49 0.00 21.22 6.03
N THR A 50 1.09 20.99 6.76
CA THR A 50 2.37 20.59 6.17
C THR A 50 2.34 19.15 5.66
N GLU A 51 1.47 18.32 6.22
CA GLU A 51 1.33 16.90 5.91
C GLU A 51 -0.12 16.59 5.57
N LEU A 52 -0.32 15.60 4.70
CA LEU A 52 -1.65 15.17 4.26
C LEU A 52 -1.92 13.73 4.71
N PRO A 53 -3.16 13.42 5.09
CA PRO A 53 -3.55 12.05 5.43
C PRO A 53 -3.42 11.14 4.20
N LYS A 54 -2.93 9.93 4.46
CA LYS A 54 -2.71 8.85 3.49
C LYS A 54 -3.05 7.51 4.14
N ILE A 55 -3.21 6.50 3.30
CA ILE A 55 -3.34 5.12 3.73
C ILE A 55 -2.07 4.38 3.36
N MET A 56 -1.50 3.63 4.30
CA MET A 56 -0.43 2.68 4.05
C MET A 56 -0.98 1.25 4.08
N PHE A 57 -0.89 0.56 2.95
CA PHE A 57 -1.05 -0.88 2.89
C PHE A 57 0.29 -1.57 3.07
N THR A 58 0.31 -2.61 3.91
CA THR A 58 1.42 -3.55 4.04
C THR A 58 0.93 -4.92 3.60
N ILE A 59 1.58 -5.47 2.57
CA ILE A 59 1.19 -6.72 1.92
C ILE A 59 2.46 -7.55 1.77
N VAL A 60 2.41 -8.84 2.10
CA VAL A 60 3.53 -9.76 1.87
C VAL A 60 3.09 -10.79 0.85
N VAL A 61 3.89 -10.96 -0.21
CA VAL A 61 3.61 -11.87 -1.32
C VAL A 61 4.83 -12.73 -1.65
N GLU A 62 4.59 -13.87 -2.28
CA GLU A 62 5.62 -14.63 -2.99
C GLU A 62 6.20 -13.81 -4.15
N GLU A 63 7.43 -14.11 -4.55
CA GLU A 63 8.10 -13.39 -5.65
C GLU A 63 7.28 -13.47 -6.95
N ALA A 64 6.70 -14.64 -7.23
CA ALA A 64 5.88 -14.88 -8.42
C ALA A 64 4.61 -14.01 -8.51
N LYS A 65 4.13 -13.47 -7.37
CA LYS A 65 2.94 -12.60 -7.32
C LYS A 65 3.28 -11.12 -7.21
N LEU A 66 4.56 -10.76 -7.13
CA LEU A 66 5.00 -9.37 -6.95
C LEU A 66 4.46 -8.46 -8.06
N ASP A 67 4.67 -8.82 -9.31
CA ASP A 67 4.29 -7.97 -10.46
C ASP A 67 2.77 -7.79 -10.54
N ALA A 68 2.00 -8.86 -10.30
CA ALA A 68 0.54 -8.81 -10.26
C ALA A 68 0.04 -7.88 -9.15
N ALA A 69 0.64 -7.98 -7.95
CA ALA A 69 0.32 -7.11 -6.82
C ALA A 69 0.61 -5.63 -7.13
N LEU A 70 1.79 -5.35 -7.71
CA LEU A 70 2.19 -3.99 -8.07
C LEU A 70 1.26 -3.39 -9.13
N ALA A 71 0.92 -4.17 -10.17
CA ALA A 71 0.00 -3.73 -11.22
C ALA A 71 -1.40 -3.44 -10.67
N ALA A 72 -1.92 -4.28 -9.76
CA ALA A 72 -3.20 -4.07 -9.11
C ALA A 72 -3.21 -2.79 -8.26
N ILE A 73 -2.19 -2.59 -7.41
CA ILE A 73 -2.07 -1.39 -6.57
C ILE A 73 -1.95 -0.14 -7.43
N GLN A 74 -1.11 -0.17 -8.46
CA GLN A 74 -0.94 0.97 -9.38
C GLN A 74 -2.25 1.31 -10.09
N THR A 75 -2.97 0.30 -10.59
CA THR A 75 -4.24 0.50 -11.29
C THR A 75 -5.31 1.08 -10.37
N GLY A 76 -5.44 0.56 -9.14
CA GLY A 76 -6.42 1.06 -8.18
C GLY A 76 -6.08 2.45 -7.62
N ALA A 77 -4.80 2.73 -7.39
CA ALA A 77 -4.35 3.96 -6.73
C ALA A 77 -4.16 5.15 -7.69
N ARG A 78 -3.92 4.92 -8.97
CA ARG A 78 -3.54 5.97 -9.92
C ARG A 78 -4.74 6.86 -10.28
N THR A 79 -4.53 8.15 -10.11
CA THR A 79 -5.41 9.23 -10.61
C THR A 79 -4.72 10.05 -11.70
N GLY A 80 -3.38 9.96 -11.78
CA GLY A 80 -2.55 10.77 -12.65
C GLY A 80 -2.16 12.12 -12.04
N GLN A 81 -2.63 12.43 -10.83
CA GLN A 81 -2.40 13.71 -10.15
C GLN A 81 -1.30 13.61 -9.08
N HIS A 82 -0.68 14.74 -8.77
CA HIS A 82 0.29 14.81 -7.66
C HIS A 82 -0.34 14.37 -6.34
N GLY A 83 0.31 13.42 -5.66
CA GLY A 83 -0.16 12.87 -4.39
C GLY A 83 -0.76 11.46 -4.47
N ASP A 84 -0.73 10.80 -5.63
CA ASP A 84 -1.14 9.38 -5.77
C ASP A 84 -0.37 8.45 -4.84
N GLY A 85 0.86 8.83 -4.51
CA GLY A 85 1.67 8.20 -3.46
C GLY A 85 2.85 7.43 -4.01
N LYS A 86 3.34 6.45 -3.26
CA LYS A 86 4.53 5.65 -3.59
C LYS A 86 4.38 4.22 -3.08
N ILE A 87 5.03 3.30 -3.78
CA ILE A 87 5.12 1.90 -3.39
C ILE A 87 6.59 1.61 -3.08
N PHE A 88 6.85 0.99 -1.94
CA PHE A 88 8.17 0.53 -1.52
C PHE A 88 8.16 -0.99 -1.41
N ILE A 89 9.28 -1.61 -1.79
CA ILE A 89 9.44 -3.06 -1.79
C ILE A 89 10.65 -3.38 -0.92
N SER A 90 10.50 -4.35 -0.03
CA SER A 90 11.57 -4.85 0.83
C SER A 90 11.58 -6.38 0.84
N PRO A 91 12.75 -7.02 1.00
CA PRO A 91 12.83 -8.47 1.15
C PRO A 91 12.16 -8.91 2.45
N VAL A 92 11.56 -10.11 2.44
CA VAL A 92 11.07 -10.79 3.64
C VAL A 92 11.71 -12.17 3.70
N ASP A 93 12.58 -12.36 4.68
CA ASP A 93 13.38 -13.58 4.82
C ASP A 93 12.54 -14.77 5.31
N THR A 94 11.56 -14.51 6.19
CA THR A 94 10.75 -15.57 6.80
C THR A 94 9.38 -15.03 7.24
N VAL A 95 8.36 -15.88 7.12
CA VAL A 95 7.00 -15.63 7.62
C VAL A 95 6.56 -16.82 8.46
N TYR A 96 5.81 -16.56 9.52
CA TYR A 96 5.20 -17.58 10.38
C TYR A 96 3.69 -17.35 10.49
N THR A 97 2.94 -18.44 10.53
CA THR A 97 1.51 -18.40 10.83
C THR A 97 1.32 -18.57 12.33
N VAL A 98 0.88 -17.52 13.03
CA VAL A 98 0.71 -17.53 14.51
C VAL A 98 -0.20 -18.67 14.98
N ARG A 99 -1.31 -18.92 14.28
CA ARG A 99 -2.27 -19.97 14.65
C ARG A 99 -1.66 -21.38 14.66
N THR A 100 -0.72 -21.68 13.76
CA THR A 100 -0.15 -23.03 13.61
C THR A 100 1.30 -23.11 14.11
N GLY A 101 1.96 -21.98 14.37
CA GLY A 101 3.39 -21.89 14.66
C GLY A 101 4.28 -22.29 13.49
N GLN A 102 3.72 -22.60 12.33
CA GLN A 102 4.47 -23.10 11.19
C GLN A 102 5.12 -21.94 10.43
N ARG A 103 6.37 -22.15 10.03
CA ARG A 103 7.03 -21.33 9.02
C ARG A 103 6.27 -21.49 7.71
N HIS A 104 5.95 -20.38 7.06
CA HIS A 104 5.40 -20.39 5.71
C HIS A 104 6.46 -20.99 4.77
N GLN A 105 6.07 -22.04 4.08
CA GLN A 105 6.86 -22.68 3.03
C GLN A 105 6.33 -22.18 1.70
N GLU A 106 7.23 -21.93 0.75
CA GLU A 106 6.91 -21.43 -0.60
C GLU A 106 5.80 -22.22 -1.29
#